data_AF-A0A9E3DZW8-F1
#
_entry.id   AF-A0A9E3DZW8-F1
#
_cell.length_a   1.000
_cell.length_b   1.000
_cell.length_c   1.000
_cell.angle_alpha   90.00
_cell.angle_beta   90.00
_cell.angle_gamma   90.00
#
_symmetry.space_group_name_H-M   'P 1'
#
loop_
_entity.id
_entity.type
_entity.pdbx_description
1 polymer ?
#
loop_
_entity_poly.entity_id
_entity_poly.type
_entity_poly.pdbx_seq_one_letter_code
_entity_poly.pdbx_strand_id
1 'polypeptide(L)'
;MSGDRPDLHMLNLIVGDLPASLEFYRRLGVVLPEDASGPHVQLRMPGGFSLELDTAESARIWHAGWRADPASARVVVGFALPTRDAVDQRYQELTSAGYQGKQPPFDAHWGARYAIVADPDGNDVGLMSPVDGSRRTWPPRESPTAAPLLMRLASPEMAVVLRPLQPGDEAELLRIHRTPEVMRWWDAPGAGFPWDEPESARLTIEVGGKIVGLIQFWEEPEPKYRHAGIDLFLDPAVHGRGIGTEAVRLVMRHLIDDRGHHRITIDPATGNAAAIRAYRKAGFTEVGVMRCAERDADGNGWHDSLLMEFVAAPARQG
;
A
#
# COMPACT_ATOMS: atom_id res chain seq x y z
N MET A 1 -18.33 -31.28 10.68
CA MET A 1 -17.24 -31.01 9.74
C MET A 1 -17.24 -29.52 9.43
N SER A 2 -16.14 -28.83 9.75
CA SER A 2 -15.71 -27.47 9.38
C SER A 2 -16.76 -26.35 9.33
N GLY A 3 -16.92 -25.61 10.44
CA GLY A 3 -17.55 -24.29 10.46
C GLY A 3 -16.58 -23.14 10.13
N ASP A 4 -15.45 -23.46 9.49
CA ASP A 4 -14.29 -22.56 9.35
C ASP A 4 -13.85 -22.38 7.87
N ARG A 5 -14.63 -22.95 6.93
CA ARG A 5 -14.39 -22.80 5.49
C ARG A 5 -15.14 -21.57 4.98
N PRO A 6 -14.48 -20.68 4.21
CA PRO A 6 -15.17 -19.61 3.51
C PRO A 6 -16.21 -20.18 2.56
N ASP A 7 -17.36 -19.52 2.49
CA ASP A 7 -18.45 -19.87 1.59
C ASP A 7 -18.63 -18.80 0.53
N LEU A 8 -18.63 -19.20 -0.75
CA LEU A 8 -18.91 -18.28 -1.86
C LEU A 8 -20.41 -17.99 -1.83
N HIS A 9 -20.77 -16.79 -1.39
CA HIS A 9 -22.16 -16.46 -1.08
C HIS A 9 -22.69 -15.26 -1.86
N MET A 10 -21.81 -14.51 -2.53
CA MET A 10 -22.17 -13.23 -3.11
C MET A 10 -21.35 -12.88 -4.35
N LEU A 11 -21.99 -12.25 -5.33
CA LEU A 11 -21.34 -11.40 -6.32
C LEU A 11 -21.88 -9.99 -6.18
N ASN A 12 -20.99 -9.00 -6.10
CA ASN A 12 -21.35 -7.59 -6.09
C ASN A 12 -20.95 -6.95 -7.43
N LEU A 13 -21.89 -6.26 -8.07
CA LEU A 13 -21.68 -5.52 -9.31
C LEU A 13 -21.77 -4.03 -9.04
N ILE A 14 -20.71 -3.30 -9.40
CA ILE A 14 -20.70 -1.84 -9.35
C ILE A 14 -21.28 -1.32 -10.67
N VAL A 15 -22.45 -0.70 -10.60
CA VAL A 15 -23.23 -0.29 -11.78
C VAL A 15 -23.25 1.23 -11.94
N GLY A 16 -23.17 1.67 -13.21
CA GLY A 16 -23.26 3.09 -13.56
C GLY A 16 -24.70 3.63 -13.58
N ASP A 17 -25.68 2.75 -13.85
CA ASP A 17 -27.11 3.07 -13.86
C ASP A 17 -27.88 1.93 -13.18
N LEU A 18 -28.23 2.15 -11.91
CA LEU A 18 -28.90 1.14 -11.08
C LEU A 18 -30.34 0.86 -11.57
N PRO A 19 -31.20 1.85 -11.87
CA PRO A 19 -32.51 1.59 -12.45
C PRO A 19 -32.47 0.76 -13.74
N ALA A 20 -31.56 1.08 -14.67
CA ALA A 20 -31.40 0.32 -15.91
C ALA A 20 -30.96 -1.13 -15.64
N SER A 21 -30.06 -1.32 -14.68
CA SER A 21 -29.59 -2.66 -14.27
C SER A 21 -30.71 -3.49 -13.63
N LEU A 22 -31.51 -2.89 -12.73
CA LEU A 22 -32.66 -3.55 -12.13
C LEU A 22 -33.71 -3.96 -13.17
N GLU A 23 -33.99 -3.10 -14.14
CA GLU A 23 -34.88 -3.43 -15.26
C GLU A 23 -34.33 -4.59 -16.10
N PHE A 24 -33.02 -4.61 -16.37
CA PHE A 24 -32.37 -5.71 -17.06
C PHE A 24 -32.56 -7.04 -16.31
N TYR A 25 -32.25 -7.09 -15.01
CA TYR A 25 -32.42 -8.31 -14.21
C TYR A 25 -33.88 -8.74 -14.04
N ARG A 26 -34.81 -7.77 -13.93
CA ARG A 26 -36.25 -8.04 -13.94
C ARG A 26 -36.67 -8.75 -15.22
N ARG A 27 -36.17 -8.31 -16.38
CA ARG A 27 -36.44 -8.94 -17.69
C ARG A 27 -35.86 -10.33 -17.82
N LEU A 28 -34.75 -10.62 -17.12
CA LEU A 28 -34.20 -11.98 -17.01
C LEU A 28 -35.03 -12.90 -16.09
N GLY A 29 -36.03 -12.35 -15.38
CA GLY A 29 -36.88 -13.10 -14.46
C GLY A 29 -36.40 -13.08 -13.00
N VAL A 30 -35.43 -12.24 -12.65
CA VAL A 30 -35.01 -12.06 -11.26
C VAL A 30 -36.09 -11.28 -10.51
N VAL A 31 -36.49 -11.79 -9.34
CA VAL A 31 -37.45 -11.12 -8.45
C VAL A 31 -36.73 -10.00 -7.71
N LEU A 32 -37.22 -8.77 -7.88
CA LEU A 32 -36.68 -7.61 -7.20
C LEU A 32 -37.37 -7.39 -5.84
N PRO A 33 -36.67 -6.84 -4.84
CA PRO A 33 -37.30 -6.43 -3.58
C PRO A 33 -38.20 -5.20 -3.79
N GLU A 34 -39.18 -5.03 -2.91
CA GLU A 34 -40.16 -3.92 -2.98
C GLU A 34 -39.50 -2.53 -2.85
N ASP A 35 -38.35 -2.44 -2.19
CA ASP A 35 -37.60 -1.22 -1.85
C ASP A 35 -36.28 -1.06 -2.63
N ALA A 36 -36.24 -1.53 -3.88
CA ALA A 36 -35.07 -1.46 -4.77
C ALA A 36 -34.75 -0.03 -5.29
N SER A 37 -34.53 0.93 -4.40
CA SER A 37 -34.24 2.34 -4.73
C SER A 37 -33.04 2.94 -4.00
N GLY A 38 -32.38 2.17 -3.12
CA GLY A 38 -31.20 2.61 -2.39
C GLY A 38 -29.90 2.56 -3.21
N PRO A 39 -28.78 3.10 -2.68
CA PRO A 39 -27.46 3.05 -3.33
C PRO A 39 -26.87 1.62 -3.40
N HIS A 40 -27.49 0.68 -2.70
CA HIS A 40 -27.19 -0.74 -2.68
C HIS A 40 -28.50 -1.53 -2.76
N VAL A 41 -28.58 -2.55 -3.63
CA VAL A 41 -29.72 -3.45 -3.74
C VAL A 41 -29.25 -4.91 -3.72
N GLN A 42 -29.81 -5.70 -2.81
CA GLN A 42 -29.55 -7.13 -2.69
C GLN A 42 -30.63 -7.95 -3.41
N LEU A 43 -30.24 -8.71 -4.43
CA LEU A 43 -31.10 -9.65 -5.15
C LEU A 43 -30.83 -11.07 -4.65
N ARG A 44 -31.80 -11.66 -3.94
CA ARG A 44 -31.66 -13.01 -3.38
C ARG A 44 -31.94 -14.06 -4.47
N MET A 45 -30.95 -14.90 -4.74
CA MET A 45 -31.07 -16.00 -5.69
C MET A 45 -31.51 -17.30 -4.98
N PRO A 46 -32.10 -18.26 -5.70
CA PRO A 46 -32.35 -19.60 -5.16
C PRO A 46 -31.07 -20.23 -4.63
N GLY A 47 -31.15 -20.95 -3.51
CA GLY A 47 -30.00 -21.59 -2.88
C GLY A 47 -29.19 -20.68 -1.94
N GLY A 48 -29.65 -19.46 -1.68
CA GLY A 48 -29.05 -18.56 -0.68
C GLY A 48 -27.92 -17.67 -1.20
N PHE A 49 -27.58 -17.79 -2.48
CA PHE A 49 -26.61 -16.92 -3.15
C PHE A 49 -27.18 -15.50 -3.35
N SER A 50 -26.33 -14.49 -3.21
CA SER A 50 -26.69 -13.08 -3.31
C SER A 50 -26.07 -12.44 -4.56
N LEU A 51 -26.88 -11.77 -5.38
CA LEU A 51 -26.39 -10.84 -6.39
C LEU A 51 -26.66 -9.42 -5.91
N GLU A 52 -25.61 -8.63 -5.72
CA GLU A 52 -25.68 -7.29 -5.15
C GLU A 52 -25.34 -6.26 -6.21
N LEU A 53 -26.08 -5.15 -6.22
CA LEU A 53 -25.86 -4.03 -7.11
C LEU A 53 -25.55 -2.79 -6.28
N ASP A 54 -24.35 -2.23 -6.46
CA ASP A 54 -23.91 -1.00 -5.82
C ASP A 54 -23.74 0.11 -6.84
N THR A 55 -24.18 1.32 -6.49
CA THR A 55 -23.84 2.50 -7.30
C THR A 55 -22.36 2.84 -7.16
N ALA A 56 -21.81 3.53 -8.16
CA ALA A 56 -20.48 4.12 -8.09
C ALA A 56 -20.28 4.99 -6.82
N GLU A 57 -21.31 5.72 -6.39
CA GLU A 57 -21.25 6.55 -5.17
C GLU A 57 -21.12 5.70 -3.91
N SER A 58 -21.88 4.60 -3.80
CA SER A 58 -21.77 3.63 -2.72
C SER A 58 -20.36 3.01 -2.68
N ALA A 59 -19.88 2.54 -3.83
CA ALA A 59 -18.59 1.88 -3.96
C ALA A 59 -17.43 2.79 -3.52
N ARG A 60 -17.47 4.09 -3.79
CA ARG A 60 -16.44 5.04 -3.30
C ARG A 60 -16.29 4.98 -1.79
N ILE A 61 -17.37 4.77 -1.05
CA ILE A 61 -17.32 4.74 0.42
C ILE A 61 -16.68 3.43 0.87
N TRP A 62 -17.17 2.29 0.41
CA TRP A 62 -16.82 1.00 1.00
C TRP A 62 -15.68 0.25 0.32
N HIS A 63 -15.19 0.73 -0.82
CA HIS A 63 -14.14 0.10 -1.61
C HIS A 63 -12.97 1.06 -1.90
N ALA A 64 -11.92 1.00 -1.09
CA ALA A 64 -10.77 1.89 -1.22
C ALA A 64 -10.01 1.73 -2.55
N GLY A 65 -9.77 0.50 -3.00
CA GLY A 65 -9.15 0.23 -4.31
C GLY A 65 -9.91 0.87 -5.47
N TRP A 66 -11.23 0.68 -5.52
CA TRP A 66 -12.10 1.30 -6.51
C TRP A 66 -12.17 2.83 -6.39
N ARG A 67 -12.20 3.38 -5.17
CA ARG A 67 -12.16 4.83 -4.94
C ARG A 67 -10.90 5.46 -5.54
N ALA A 68 -9.76 4.78 -5.45
CA ALA A 68 -8.49 5.22 -6.02
C ALA A 68 -8.43 5.05 -7.55
N ASP A 69 -8.97 3.95 -8.09
CA ASP A 69 -9.07 3.70 -9.52
C ASP A 69 -10.44 3.09 -9.87
N PRO A 70 -11.43 3.91 -10.27
CA PRO A 70 -12.77 3.44 -10.62
C PRO A 70 -12.84 2.47 -11.82
N ALA A 71 -11.76 2.34 -12.59
CA ALA A 71 -11.68 1.38 -13.69
C ALA A 71 -11.13 0.01 -13.23
N SER A 72 -10.59 -0.08 -12.01
CA SER A 72 -9.90 -1.28 -11.50
C SER A 72 -10.82 -2.48 -11.31
N ALA A 73 -12.09 -2.28 -10.95
CA ALA A 73 -13.03 -3.35 -10.69
C ALA A 73 -14.48 -2.96 -11.03
N ARG A 74 -15.23 -3.94 -11.52
CA ARG A 74 -16.70 -3.84 -11.68
C ARG A 74 -17.45 -4.96 -10.97
N VAL A 75 -16.73 -6.00 -10.59
CA VAL A 75 -17.28 -7.20 -9.96
C VAL A 75 -16.42 -7.50 -8.73
N VAL A 76 -17.05 -7.76 -7.60
CA VAL A 76 -16.40 -8.25 -6.39
C VAL A 76 -16.97 -9.63 -6.05
N VAL A 77 -16.09 -10.62 -5.89
CA VAL A 77 -16.45 -11.99 -5.52
C VAL A 77 -16.47 -12.10 -3.99
N GLY A 78 -17.65 -12.30 -3.40
CA GLY A 78 -17.85 -12.23 -1.95
C GLY A 78 -17.84 -13.59 -1.25
N PHE A 79 -16.92 -13.74 -0.29
CA PHE A 79 -16.86 -14.89 0.62
C PHE A 79 -17.32 -14.52 2.03
N ALA A 80 -18.21 -15.36 2.57
CA ALA A 80 -18.66 -15.25 3.95
C ALA A 80 -17.69 -15.98 4.88
N LEU A 81 -17.37 -15.34 6.00
CA LEU A 81 -16.56 -15.88 7.08
C LEU A 81 -17.39 -15.90 8.37
N PRO A 82 -17.16 -16.86 9.28
CA PRO A 82 -18.06 -17.12 10.40
C PRO A 82 -18.05 -16.01 11.45
N THR A 83 -16.96 -15.25 11.57
CA THR A 83 -16.77 -14.22 12.60
C THR A 83 -16.06 -12.99 12.02
N ARG A 84 -16.06 -11.89 12.79
CA ARG A 84 -15.28 -10.69 12.46
C ARG A 84 -13.78 -10.99 12.46
N ASP A 85 -13.29 -11.65 13.51
CA ASP A 85 -11.88 -12.03 13.64
C ASP A 85 -11.40 -12.94 12.50
N ALA A 86 -12.27 -13.80 11.97
CA ALA A 86 -11.94 -14.63 10.81
C ALA A 86 -11.66 -13.80 9.55
N VAL A 87 -12.31 -12.64 9.37
CA VAL A 87 -12.01 -11.70 8.28
C VAL A 87 -10.59 -11.16 8.42
N ASP A 88 -10.24 -10.68 9.61
CA ASP A 88 -8.90 -10.16 9.90
C ASP A 88 -7.83 -11.24 9.70
N GLN A 89 -8.05 -12.45 10.23
CA GLN A 89 -7.12 -13.57 10.10
C GLN A 89 -6.93 -13.98 8.63
N ARG A 90 -8.02 -14.12 7.86
CA ARG A 90 -7.93 -14.54 6.46
C ARG A 90 -7.30 -13.47 5.58
N TYR A 91 -7.60 -12.20 5.83
CA TYR A 91 -6.94 -11.09 5.13
C TYR A 91 -5.43 -11.11 5.40
N GLN A 92 -5.02 -11.27 6.66
CA GLN A 92 -3.61 -11.35 7.03
C GLN A 92 -2.91 -12.55 6.39
N GLU A 93 -3.56 -13.71 6.38
CA GLU A 93 -3.04 -14.93 5.75
C GLU A 93 -2.76 -14.71 4.25
N LEU A 94 -3.75 -14.20 3.51
CA LEU A 94 -3.64 -13.97 2.07
C LEU A 94 -2.60 -12.89 1.73
N THR A 95 -2.59 -11.79 2.47
CA THR A 95 -1.60 -10.73 2.24
C THR A 95 -0.19 -11.15 2.62
N SER A 96 -0.03 -11.99 3.64
CA SER A 96 1.26 -12.60 4.00
C SER A 96 1.75 -13.62 2.97
N ALA A 97 0.84 -14.20 2.18
CA ALA A 97 1.14 -15.08 1.06
C ALA A 97 1.49 -14.33 -0.24
N GLY A 98 1.46 -12.99 -0.23
CA GLY A 98 1.83 -12.14 -1.36
C GLY A 98 0.67 -11.63 -2.21
N TYR A 99 -0.58 -11.97 -1.86
CA TYR A 99 -1.76 -11.45 -2.57
C TYR A 99 -2.02 -9.97 -2.22
N GLN A 100 -2.49 -9.20 -3.19
CA GLN A 100 -2.69 -7.76 -3.02
C GLN A 100 -3.88 -7.43 -2.14
N GLY A 101 -3.63 -6.87 -0.95
CA GLY A 101 -4.66 -6.21 -0.17
C GLY A 101 -5.12 -4.93 -0.87
N LYS A 102 -6.38 -4.89 -1.33
CA LYS A 102 -7.01 -3.71 -1.94
C LYS A 102 -7.68 -2.83 -0.89
N GLN A 103 -8.12 -3.43 0.21
CA GLN A 103 -8.74 -2.77 1.34
C GLN A 103 -8.56 -3.58 2.62
N PRO A 104 -7.96 -3.01 3.68
CA PRO A 104 -7.78 -3.71 4.93
C PRO A 104 -9.10 -3.86 5.68
N PRO A 105 -9.21 -4.84 6.58
CA PRO A 105 -10.40 -5.07 7.36
C PRO A 105 -10.86 -3.83 8.12
N PHE A 106 -12.12 -3.47 7.94
CA PHE A 106 -12.74 -2.35 8.66
C PHE A 106 -14.16 -2.66 9.09
N ASP A 107 -14.66 -1.86 10.03
CA ASP A 107 -16.03 -1.95 10.50
C ASP A 107 -16.92 -1.15 9.55
N ALA A 108 -17.56 -1.87 8.63
CA ALA A 108 -18.37 -1.28 7.59
C ALA A 108 -19.69 -0.72 8.15
N HIS A 109 -20.20 0.34 7.52
CA HIS A 109 -21.38 1.08 8.01
C HIS A 109 -22.66 0.23 8.06
N TRP A 110 -22.73 -0.85 7.29
CA TRP A 110 -23.84 -1.82 7.32
C TRP A 110 -23.76 -2.83 8.47
N GLY A 111 -22.69 -2.82 9.26
CA GLY A 111 -22.53 -3.61 10.51
C GLY A 111 -21.65 -4.85 10.39
N ALA A 112 -21.05 -5.14 9.23
CA ALA A 112 -20.11 -6.25 9.07
C ALA A 112 -18.65 -5.80 9.28
N ARG A 113 -17.75 -6.77 9.54
CA ARG A 113 -16.31 -6.62 9.29
C ARG A 113 -16.06 -6.96 7.82
N TYR A 114 -15.40 -6.08 7.08
CA TYR A 114 -15.23 -6.24 5.63
C TYR A 114 -13.82 -5.91 5.17
N ALA A 115 -13.28 -6.69 4.24
CA ALA A 115 -11.97 -6.50 3.63
C ALA A 115 -11.99 -6.91 2.15
N ILE A 116 -11.01 -6.45 1.36
CA ILE A 116 -10.88 -6.83 -0.06
C ILE A 116 -9.42 -7.18 -0.37
N VAL A 117 -9.22 -8.36 -0.97
CA VAL A 117 -7.93 -8.86 -1.48
C VAL A 117 -8.10 -9.17 -2.96
N ALA A 118 -7.08 -8.95 -3.78
CA ALA A 118 -7.08 -9.39 -5.16
C ALA A 118 -6.55 -10.82 -5.28
N ASP A 119 -7.19 -11.61 -6.15
CA ASP A 119 -6.70 -12.92 -6.56
C ASP A 119 -5.43 -12.79 -7.44
N PRO A 120 -4.81 -13.91 -7.89
CA PRO A 120 -3.60 -13.86 -8.72
C PRO A 120 -3.72 -13.05 -10.02
N ASP A 121 -4.93 -12.91 -10.56
CA ASP A 121 -5.20 -12.22 -11.83
C ASP A 121 -5.72 -10.79 -11.61
N GLY A 122 -5.80 -10.34 -10.35
CA GLY A 122 -6.24 -9.00 -10.00
C GLY A 122 -7.73 -8.84 -9.79
N ASN A 123 -8.52 -9.92 -9.76
CA ASN A 123 -9.96 -9.84 -9.48
C ASN A 123 -10.20 -9.57 -7.99
N ASP A 124 -11.15 -8.68 -7.69
CA ASP A 124 -11.43 -8.29 -6.31
C ASP A 124 -12.27 -9.35 -5.57
N VAL A 125 -11.74 -9.80 -4.42
CA VAL A 125 -12.34 -10.79 -3.54
C VAL A 125 -12.68 -10.15 -2.19
N GLY A 126 -13.99 -10.04 -1.91
CA GLY A 126 -14.51 -9.49 -0.66
C GLY A 126 -14.59 -10.55 0.44
N LEU A 127 -14.11 -10.23 1.63
CA LEU A 127 -14.18 -11.07 2.83
C LEU A 127 -15.13 -10.41 3.83
N MET A 128 -16.20 -11.10 4.21
CA MET A 128 -17.26 -10.50 5.03
C MET A 128 -17.68 -11.37 6.21
N SER A 129 -17.81 -10.76 7.39
CA SER A 129 -18.43 -11.40 8.57
C SER A 129 -19.96 -11.36 8.50
N PRO A 130 -20.69 -12.04 9.41
CA PRO A 130 -22.12 -11.80 9.57
C PRO A 130 -22.38 -10.32 9.92
N VAL A 131 -23.54 -9.82 9.48
CA VAL A 131 -23.99 -8.46 9.77
C VAL A 131 -24.51 -8.35 11.20
N ASP A 132 -23.96 -7.42 11.97
CA ASP A 132 -24.44 -7.06 13.30
C ASP A 132 -25.14 -5.71 13.27
N GLY A 133 -26.46 -5.71 13.45
CA GLY A 133 -27.28 -4.50 13.43
C GLY A 133 -26.91 -3.47 14.50
N SER A 134 -26.34 -3.89 15.62
CA SER A 134 -25.91 -3.00 16.70
C SER A 134 -24.66 -2.18 16.35
N ARG A 135 -23.91 -2.61 15.32
CA ARG A 135 -22.69 -1.96 14.84
C ARG A 135 -22.90 -1.12 13.58
N ARG A 136 -24.15 -0.96 13.13
CA ARG A 136 -24.47 -0.05 12.03
C ARG A 136 -24.13 1.38 12.42
N THR A 137 -23.50 2.10 11.51
CA THR A 137 -23.08 3.48 11.75
C THR A 137 -23.62 4.39 10.65
N TRP A 138 -24.01 5.59 11.05
CA TRP A 138 -24.42 6.66 10.15
C TRP A 138 -23.87 8.00 10.68
N PRO A 139 -23.32 8.89 9.83
CA PRO A 139 -23.14 8.72 8.39
C PRO A 139 -22.06 7.66 8.06
N PRO A 140 -22.09 7.08 6.84
CA PRO A 140 -21.08 6.13 6.40
C PRO A 140 -19.70 6.77 6.45
N ARG A 141 -18.71 6.04 6.97
CA ARG A 141 -17.30 6.42 6.89
C ARG A 141 -16.65 5.70 5.72
N GLU A 142 -15.72 6.38 5.06
CA GLU A 142 -14.91 5.76 4.03
C GLU A 142 -14.09 4.61 4.61
N SER A 143 -13.99 3.55 3.81
CA SER A 143 -13.09 2.44 4.02
C SER A 143 -11.63 2.93 4.07
N PRO A 144 -10.80 2.37 4.96
CA PRO A 144 -9.39 2.69 4.99
C PRO A 144 -8.73 2.30 3.67
N THR A 145 -7.81 3.14 3.18
CA THR A 145 -6.94 2.75 2.08
C THR A 145 -6.00 1.66 2.57
N ALA A 146 -5.80 0.62 1.78
CA ALA A 146 -4.71 -0.31 2.05
C ALA A 146 -3.42 0.51 2.06
N ALA A 147 -2.70 0.48 3.18
CA ALA A 147 -1.27 0.76 3.11
C ALA A 147 -0.73 -0.14 1.99
N PRO A 148 0.14 0.36 1.10
CA PRO A 148 0.71 -0.48 0.05
C PRO A 148 1.15 -1.80 0.68
N LEU A 149 0.74 -2.95 0.07
CA LEU A 149 0.89 -4.31 0.60
C LEU A 149 2.10 -4.40 1.51
N LEU A 150 1.99 -5.18 2.60
CA LEU A 150 3.10 -5.81 3.32
C LEU A 150 4.34 -6.00 2.43
N MET A 151 5.16 -4.95 2.35
CA MET A 151 6.25 -4.86 1.38
C MET A 151 7.42 -5.57 2.04
N ARG A 152 7.33 -6.90 2.11
CA ARG A 152 8.40 -7.73 2.64
C ARG A 152 9.38 -8.08 1.53
N LEU A 153 10.21 -7.12 1.17
CA LEU A 153 11.23 -7.34 0.15
C LEU A 153 12.45 -7.98 0.80
N ALA A 154 12.86 -9.14 0.30
CA ALA A 154 13.98 -9.87 0.88
C ALA A 154 15.08 -10.12 -0.15
N SER A 155 16.32 -10.00 0.30
CA SER A 155 17.50 -10.48 -0.41
C SER A 155 18.09 -11.65 0.38
N PRO A 156 17.80 -12.91 -0.01
CA PRO A 156 18.27 -14.09 0.72
C PRO A 156 19.79 -14.14 0.87
N GLU A 157 20.51 -13.63 -0.13
CA GLU A 157 21.98 -13.63 -0.18
C GLU A 157 22.61 -12.73 0.89
N MET A 158 21.96 -11.61 1.23
CA MET A 158 22.46 -10.65 2.23
C MET A 158 21.65 -10.63 3.53
N ALA A 159 20.61 -11.47 3.63
CA ALA A 159 19.64 -11.50 4.73
C ALA A 159 19.05 -10.11 5.06
N VAL A 160 18.90 -9.26 4.03
CA VAL A 160 18.23 -7.96 4.13
C VAL A 160 16.74 -8.18 3.92
N VAL A 161 15.94 -7.70 4.85
CA VAL A 161 14.48 -7.71 4.78
C VAL A 161 13.99 -6.28 4.95
N LEU A 162 13.23 -5.78 3.99
CA LEU A 162 12.44 -4.56 4.16
C LEU A 162 11.06 -4.97 4.65
N ARG A 163 10.46 -4.23 5.56
CA ARG A 163 9.04 -4.40 5.91
C ARG A 163 8.41 -3.06 6.25
N PRO A 164 7.07 -2.92 6.15
CA PRO A 164 6.42 -1.71 6.61
C PRO A 164 6.74 -1.38 8.06
N LEU A 165 6.81 -0.08 8.35
CA LEU A 165 6.89 0.46 9.69
C LEU A 165 5.70 -0.03 10.54
N GLN A 166 5.97 -0.44 11.78
CA GLN A 166 4.97 -0.95 12.72
C GLN A 166 5.08 -0.25 14.08
N PRO A 167 3.97 -0.13 14.83
CA PRO A 167 4.04 0.27 16.24
C PRO A 167 5.01 -0.63 17.01
N GLY A 168 5.96 -0.02 17.73
CA GLY A 168 7.05 -0.71 18.42
C GLY A 168 8.44 -0.50 17.80
N ASP A 169 8.52 -0.07 16.53
CA ASP A 169 9.79 0.20 15.84
C ASP A 169 10.45 1.52 16.29
N GLU A 170 9.70 2.41 16.95
CA GLU A 170 10.08 3.81 17.16
C GLU A 170 11.35 3.92 17.99
N ALA A 171 11.48 3.12 19.05
CA ALA A 171 12.60 3.21 19.96
C ALA A 171 13.93 2.92 19.26
N GLU A 172 13.95 1.91 18.40
CA GLU A 172 15.18 1.50 17.71
C GLU A 172 15.52 2.44 16.56
N LEU A 173 14.51 2.88 15.79
CA LEU A 173 14.72 3.89 14.75
C LEU A 173 15.18 5.23 15.33
N LEU A 174 14.61 5.68 16.45
CA LEU A 174 15.07 6.88 17.15
C LEU A 174 16.50 6.72 17.67
N ARG A 175 16.87 5.54 18.19
CA ARG A 175 18.24 5.26 18.62
C ARG A 175 19.22 5.41 17.46
N ILE A 176 18.90 4.82 16.30
CA ILE A 176 19.72 4.90 15.09
C ILE A 176 19.80 6.34 14.58
N HIS A 177 18.65 7.01 14.44
CA HIS A 177 18.57 8.37 13.92
C HIS A 177 19.38 9.37 14.76
N ARG A 178 19.45 9.17 16.08
CA ARG A 178 20.22 10.02 17.02
C ARG A 178 21.73 9.78 16.99
N THR A 179 22.23 8.83 16.19
CA THR A 179 23.68 8.68 16.00
C THR A 179 24.24 9.89 15.25
N PRO A 180 25.41 10.44 15.63
CA PRO A 180 26.01 11.60 14.96
C PRO A 180 26.19 11.41 13.45
N GLU A 181 26.47 10.18 13.03
CA GLU A 181 26.68 9.80 11.63
C GLU A 181 25.39 9.85 10.79
N VAL A 182 24.23 9.65 11.41
CA VAL A 182 22.91 9.81 10.76
C VAL A 182 22.41 11.25 10.88
N MET A 183 22.42 11.82 12.10
CA MET A 183 21.94 13.19 12.34
C MET A 183 22.62 14.25 11.48
N ARG A 184 23.90 14.06 11.14
CA ARG A 184 24.61 15.01 10.28
C ARG A 184 24.01 15.16 8.88
N TRP A 185 23.16 14.22 8.45
CA TRP A 185 22.50 14.21 7.14
C TRP A 185 20.97 14.22 7.23
N TRP A 186 20.39 13.96 8.41
CA TRP A 186 18.94 13.81 8.63
C TRP A 186 18.39 14.75 9.72
N ASP A 187 19.23 15.65 10.24
CA ASP A 187 18.93 16.53 11.39
C ASP A 187 18.54 15.78 12.68
N ALA A 188 18.01 16.53 13.65
CA ALA A 188 17.43 15.95 14.86
C ALA A 188 16.00 15.45 14.56
N PRO A 189 15.61 14.24 14.99
CA PRO A 189 14.29 13.72 14.71
C PRO A 189 13.22 14.57 15.42
N GLY A 190 12.17 14.93 14.69
CA GLY A 190 11.02 15.65 15.23
C GLY A 190 10.20 14.81 16.21
N ALA A 191 9.26 15.45 16.92
CA ALA A 191 8.42 14.79 17.93
C ALA A 191 7.49 13.70 17.35
N GLY A 192 7.20 13.73 16.04
CA GLY A 192 6.35 12.76 15.36
C GLY A 192 7.09 11.61 14.69
N PHE A 193 8.43 11.63 14.68
CA PHE A 193 9.22 10.57 14.05
C PHE A 193 8.99 9.20 14.73
N PRO A 194 8.87 8.08 13.99
CA PRO A 194 8.98 7.90 12.53
C PRO A 194 7.64 8.00 11.76
N TRP A 195 6.62 8.65 12.32
CA TRP A 195 5.25 8.71 11.77
C TRP A 195 4.88 10.09 11.17
N ASP A 196 5.83 11.01 11.10
CA ASP A 196 5.64 12.42 10.74
C ASP A 196 5.48 12.71 9.23
N GLU A 197 5.67 11.71 8.37
CA GLU A 197 5.43 11.79 6.92
C GLU A 197 4.43 10.73 6.45
N PRO A 198 3.12 10.91 6.69
CA PRO A 198 2.11 9.92 6.35
C PRO A 198 1.89 9.74 4.83
N GLU A 199 2.35 10.68 4.02
CA GLU A 199 2.25 10.62 2.54
C GLU A 199 3.38 9.79 1.92
N SER A 200 4.48 9.57 2.67
CA SER A 200 5.61 8.73 2.26
C SER A 200 5.40 7.30 2.74
N ALA A 201 5.71 6.32 1.88
CA ALA A 201 5.82 4.93 2.33
C ALA A 201 7.13 4.76 3.09
N ARG A 202 7.06 4.26 4.34
CA ARG A 202 8.22 4.03 5.22
C ARG A 202 8.38 2.56 5.56
N LEU A 203 9.57 2.02 5.31
CA LEU A 203 9.94 0.63 5.56
C LEU A 203 11.12 0.57 6.53
N THR A 204 11.08 -0.35 7.48
CA THR A 204 12.27 -0.70 8.25
C THR A 204 13.19 -1.58 7.41
N ILE A 205 14.50 -1.40 7.58
CA ILE A 205 15.53 -2.26 7.02
C ILE A 205 15.98 -3.19 8.13
N GLU A 206 15.81 -4.50 7.94
CA GLU A 206 16.21 -5.53 8.91
C GLU A 206 17.33 -6.41 8.38
N VAL A 207 18.27 -6.76 9.27
CA VAL A 207 19.32 -7.75 9.02
C VAL A 207 19.41 -8.70 10.21
N GLY A 208 19.22 -10.00 9.95
CA GLY A 208 19.20 -11.01 11.01
C GLY A 208 18.11 -10.77 12.06
N GLY A 209 16.95 -10.23 11.64
CA GLY A 209 15.80 -9.94 12.51
C GLY A 209 15.97 -8.72 13.41
N LYS A 210 16.99 -7.88 13.18
CA LYS A 210 17.18 -6.60 13.87
C LYS A 210 16.97 -5.45 12.91
N ILE A 211 16.26 -4.41 13.36
CA ILE A 211 16.16 -3.15 12.62
C ILE A 211 17.54 -2.50 12.59
N VAL A 212 18.00 -2.18 11.39
CA VAL A 212 19.30 -1.54 11.14
C VAL A 212 19.16 -0.24 10.34
N GLY A 213 17.93 0.22 10.10
CA GLY A 213 17.66 1.51 9.47
C GLY A 213 16.25 1.63 8.94
N LEU A 214 16.03 2.66 8.13
CA LEU A 214 14.76 2.98 7.49
C LEU A 214 15.02 3.42 6.06
N ILE A 215 14.17 2.98 5.15
CA ILE A 215 14.09 3.48 3.78
C ILE A 215 12.66 3.98 3.55
N GLN A 216 12.54 5.13 2.91
CA GLN A 216 11.27 5.74 2.57
C GLN A 216 11.22 6.09 1.10
N PHE A 217 9.99 6.20 0.57
CA PHE A 217 9.77 6.67 -0.78
C PHE A 217 8.43 7.39 -0.92
N TRP A 218 8.38 8.34 -1.86
CA TRP A 218 7.17 8.98 -2.32
C TRP A 218 6.95 8.67 -3.80
N GLU A 219 5.71 8.76 -4.27
CA GLU A 219 5.32 8.41 -5.64
C GLU A 219 4.58 9.57 -6.32
N GLU A 220 4.90 9.82 -7.58
CA GLU A 220 4.07 10.55 -8.53
C GLU A 220 3.33 9.50 -9.38
N PRO A 221 2.03 9.26 -9.15
CA PRO A 221 1.30 8.21 -9.83
C PRO A 221 0.78 8.62 -11.22
N GLU A 222 0.81 9.91 -11.61
CA GLU A 222 0.26 10.37 -12.89
C GLU A 222 0.92 9.64 -14.06
N PRO A 223 0.17 8.91 -14.91
CA PRO A 223 0.74 8.06 -15.96
C PRO A 223 1.71 8.77 -16.91
N LYS A 224 1.52 10.08 -17.15
CA LYS A 224 2.38 10.88 -18.01
C LYS A 224 3.75 11.19 -17.40
N TYR A 225 3.86 11.23 -16.06
CA TYR A 225 5.07 11.62 -15.35
C TYR A 225 5.52 10.57 -14.33
N ARG A 226 4.95 9.37 -14.35
CA ARG A 226 5.03 8.37 -13.27
C ARG A 226 6.46 8.07 -12.78
N HIS A 227 6.83 8.57 -11.60
CA HIS A 227 8.15 8.41 -11.01
C HIS A 227 8.08 8.38 -9.47
N ALA A 228 9.21 8.10 -8.82
CA ALA A 228 9.31 8.08 -7.37
C ALA A 228 10.64 8.64 -6.87
N GLY A 229 10.66 9.19 -5.66
CA GLY A 229 11.87 9.56 -4.93
C GLY A 229 12.09 8.66 -3.73
N ILE A 230 13.35 8.37 -3.39
CA ILE A 230 13.71 7.48 -2.27
C ILE A 230 14.72 8.15 -1.34
N ASP A 231 14.62 7.86 -0.04
CA ASP A 231 15.58 8.29 0.99
C ASP A 231 15.81 7.18 2.01
N LEU A 232 17.00 7.13 2.62
CA LEU A 232 17.29 6.15 3.66
C LEU A 232 18.37 6.60 4.64
N PHE A 233 18.35 5.98 5.82
CA PHE A 233 19.48 5.95 6.73
C PHE A 233 19.71 4.53 7.26
N LEU A 234 20.94 4.28 7.74
CA LEU A 234 21.35 3.01 8.34
C LEU A 234 22.13 3.24 9.62
N ASP A 235 22.03 2.29 10.54
CA ASP A 235 22.87 2.21 11.73
C ASP A 235 24.35 2.22 11.32
N PRO A 236 25.19 3.08 11.90
CA PRO A 236 26.62 3.14 11.63
C PRO A 236 27.33 1.77 11.76
N ALA A 237 26.86 0.90 12.65
CA ALA A 237 27.40 -0.44 12.86
C ALA A 237 27.29 -1.36 11.63
N VAL A 238 26.46 -1.01 10.65
CA VAL A 238 26.27 -1.80 9.42
C VAL A 238 26.76 -1.11 8.15
N HIS A 239 27.37 0.08 8.28
CA HIS A 239 27.92 0.80 7.13
C HIS A 239 29.05 -0.01 6.46
N GLY A 240 29.25 0.22 5.16
CA GLY A 240 30.30 -0.45 4.38
C GLY A 240 30.04 -1.93 4.04
N ARG A 241 28.94 -2.52 4.51
CA ARG A 241 28.58 -3.93 4.28
C ARG A 241 27.68 -4.18 3.06
N GLY A 242 27.38 -3.13 2.28
CA GLY A 242 26.52 -3.22 1.09
C GLY A 242 25.01 -3.22 1.38
N ILE A 243 24.58 -3.21 2.64
CA ILE A 243 23.15 -3.27 3.04
C ILE A 243 22.34 -2.12 2.44
N GLY A 244 22.87 -0.89 2.43
CA GLY A 244 22.15 0.26 1.85
C GLY A 244 21.95 0.13 0.34
N THR A 245 22.96 -0.35 -0.38
CA THR A 245 22.85 -0.66 -1.80
C THR A 245 21.76 -1.71 -2.05
N GLU A 246 21.69 -2.75 -1.22
CA GLU A 246 20.70 -3.81 -1.39
C GLU A 246 19.27 -3.36 -1.04
N ALA A 247 19.10 -2.59 0.04
CA ALA A 247 17.83 -1.99 0.40
C ALA A 247 17.29 -1.09 -0.74
N VAL A 248 18.15 -0.24 -1.30
CA VAL A 248 17.80 0.61 -2.45
C VAL A 248 17.38 -0.24 -3.66
N ARG A 249 18.13 -1.29 -4.01
CA ARG A 249 17.77 -2.18 -5.13
C ARG A 249 16.44 -2.90 -4.94
N LEU A 250 16.14 -3.31 -3.70
CA LEU A 250 14.86 -3.94 -3.37
C LEU A 250 13.70 -2.95 -3.64
N VAL A 251 13.79 -1.72 -3.13
CA VAL A 251 12.77 -0.69 -3.37
C VAL A 251 12.68 -0.31 -4.85
N MET A 252 13.81 -0.15 -5.54
CA MET A 252 13.82 0.12 -6.99
C MET A 252 13.07 -0.96 -7.78
N ARG A 253 13.36 -2.25 -7.53
CA ARG A 253 12.65 -3.35 -8.21
C ARG A 253 11.15 -3.26 -7.98
N HIS A 254 10.71 -3.03 -6.75
CA HIS A 254 9.28 -2.87 -6.47
C HIS A 254 8.68 -1.68 -7.23
N LEU A 255 9.33 -0.51 -7.18
CA LEU A 255 8.81 0.70 -7.81
C LEU A 255 8.77 0.58 -9.35
N ILE A 256 9.75 -0.08 -9.95
CA ILE A 256 9.78 -0.28 -11.42
C ILE A 256 8.88 -1.45 -11.83
N ASP A 257 9.10 -2.64 -11.29
CA ASP A 257 8.52 -3.89 -11.78
C ASP A 257 7.07 -4.05 -11.33
N ASP A 258 6.76 -3.73 -10.06
CA ASP A 258 5.43 -3.93 -9.49
C ASP A 258 4.54 -2.68 -9.61
N ARG A 259 5.14 -1.49 -9.51
CA ARG A 259 4.40 -0.20 -9.50
C ARG A 259 4.43 0.52 -10.86
N GLY A 260 5.28 0.07 -11.79
CA GLY A 260 5.34 0.58 -13.15
C GLY A 260 5.94 1.99 -13.28
N HIS A 261 6.76 2.42 -12.32
CA HIS A 261 7.53 3.66 -12.43
C HIS A 261 8.60 3.51 -13.51
N HIS A 262 8.93 4.61 -14.20
CA HIS A 262 9.99 4.60 -15.21
C HIS A 262 11.28 5.28 -14.72
N ARG A 263 11.20 6.04 -13.63
CA ARG A 263 12.32 6.78 -13.05
C ARG A 263 12.24 6.79 -11.53
N ILE A 264 13.40 6.62 -10.90
CA ILE A 264 13.60 6.76 -9.46
C ILE A 264 14.66 7.84 -9.21
N THR A 265 14.43 8.77 -8.28
CA THR A 265 15.38 9.83 -7.91
C THR A 265 15.85 9.70 -6.47
N ILE A 266 17.06 10.19 -6.21
CA ILE A 266 17.64 10.36 -4.86
C ILE A 266 18.65 11.51 -4.89
N ASP A 267 18.74 12.28 -3.82
CA ASP A 267 19.48 13.54 -3.80
C ASP A 267 20.35 13.72 -2.55
N PRO A 268 21.39 12.88 -2.34
CA PRO A 268 22.28 13.06 -1.20
C PRO A 268 22.99 14.42 -1.23
N ALA A 269 23.25 14.99 -0.05
CA ALA A 269 24.24 16.06 0.11
C ALA A 269 25.54 15.74 -0.64
N THR A 270 26.07 16.72 -1.39
CA THR A 270 27.28 16.57 -2.23
C THR A 270 28.52 16.08 -1.45
N GLY A 271 28.59 16.40 -0.15
CA GLY A 271 29.64 15.92 0.76
C GLY A 271 29.49 14.47 1.21
N ASN A 272 28.34 13.82 0.98
CA ASN A 272 28.06 12.45 1.42
C ASN A 272 28.60 11.41 0.43
N ALA A 273 29.92 11.34 0.31
CA ALA A 273 30.59 10.44 -0.62
C ALA A 273 30.28 8.95 -0.38
N ALA A 274 29.90 8.57 0.84
CA ALA A 274 29.48 7.20 1.15
C ALA A 274 28.14 6.85 0.49
N ALA A 275 27.12 7.71 0.65
CA ALA A 275 25.81 7.54 0.03
C ALA A 275 25.92 7.55 -1.50
N ILE A 276 26.62 8.54 -2.08
CA ILE A 276 26.82 8.65 -3.53
C ILE A 276 27.44 7.37 -4.11
N ARG A 277 28.46 6.79 -3.45
CA ARG A 277 29.06 5.51 -3.88
C ARG A 277 28.06 4.35 -3.79
N ALA A 278 27.21 4.32 -2.77
CA ALA A 278 26.18 3.29 -2.63
C ALA A 278 25.14 3.37 -3.74
N TYR A 279 24.71 4.58 -4.13
CA TYR A 279 23.71 4.80 -5.19
C TYR A 279 24.28 4.50 -6.57
N ARG A 280 25.54 4.90 -6.86
CA ARG A 280 26.23 4.47 -8.08
C ARG A 280 26.30 2.95 -8.20
N LYS A 281 26.57 2.22 -7.10
CA LYS A 281 26.53 0.74 -7.08
C LYS A 281 25.13 0.17 -7.28
N ALA A 282 24.09 0.87 -6.83
CA ALA A 282 22.70 0.47 -7.06
C ALA A 282 22.25 0.71 -8.51
N GLY A 283 23.00 1.49 -9.30
CA GLY A 283 22.73 1.74 -10.72
C GLY A 283 22.34 3.18 -11.03
N PHE A 284 22.33 4.07 -10.05
CA PHE A 284 22.02 5.48 -10.26
C PHE A 284 23.14 6.21 -11.02
N THR A 285 22.74 7.15 -11.85
CA THR A 285 23.59 8.11 -12.56
C THR A 285 23.37 9.52 -12.06
N GLU A 286 24.37 10.38 -12.18
CA GLU A 286 24.29 11.78 -11.77
C GLU A 286 23.53 12.62 -12.79
N VAL A 287 22.59 13.44 -12.31
CA VAL A 287 21.84 14.40 -13.13
C VAL A 287 22.47 15.79 -12.99
N GLY A 288 22.70 16.25 -11.76
CA GLY A 288 23.28 17.57 -11.52
C GLY A 288 23.27 17.98 -10.05
N VAL A 289 23.97 19.08 -9.76
CA VAL A 289 24.05 19.66 -8.42
C VAL A 289 22.93 20.69 -8.22
N MET A 290 22.10 20.47 -7.22
CA MET A 290 21.09 21.41 -6.74
C MET A 290 21.74 22.29 -5.67
N ARG A 291 21.96 23.57 -6.01
CA ARG A 291 22.65 24.52 -5.11
C ARG A 291 21.74 25.00 -3.99
N CYS A 292 22.27 25.05 -2.77
CA CYS A 292 21.52 25.44 -1.57
C CYS A 292 20.17 24.69 -1.43
N ALA A 293 20.18 23.38 -1.74
CA ALA A 293 18.97 22.56 -1.77
C ALA A 293 18.43 22.28 -0.36
N GLU A 294 19.32 22.10 0.60
CA GLU A 294 18.98 21.70 1.96
C GLU A 294 19.60 22.68 2.97
N ARG A 295 18.87 22.90 4.06
CA ARG A 295 19.34 23.73 5.17
C ARG A 295 20.28 22.90 6.05
N ASP A 296 21.35 23.52 6.55
CA ASP A 296 22.25 22.83 7.48
C ASP A 296 21.55 22.53 8.81
N ALA A 297 21.98 21.45 9.49
CA ALA A 297 21.41 20.99 10.74
C ALA A 297 21.44 22.03 11.88
N ASP A 298 22.41 22.94 11.87
CA ASP A 298 22.52 24.04 12.84
C ASP A 298 21.65 25.25 12.47
N GLY A 299 21.02 25.22 11.30
CA GLY A 299 20.18 26.26 10.74
C GLY A 299 20.93 27.49 10.22
N ASN A 300 22.26 27.51 10.26
CA ASN A 300 23.04 28.71 9.95
C ASN A 300 23.46 28.80 8.48
N GLY A 301 23.14 27.79 7.66
CA GLY A 301 23.54 27.73 6.27
C GLY A 301 22.66 26.82 5.42
N TRP A 302 23.12 26.64 4.18
CA TRP A 302 22.54 25.74 3.20
C TRP A 302 23.69 24.99 2.53
N HIS A 303 23.44 23.75 2.14
CA HIS A 303 24.39 22.96 1.37
C HIS A 303 23.77 22.44 0.07
N ASP A 304 24.66 21.99 -0.81
CA ASP A 304 24.30 21.49 -2.13
C ASP A 304 23.99 19.99 -2.07
N SER A 305 22.96 19.58 -2.82
CA SER A 305 22.57 18.17 -2.99
C SER A 305 22.84 17.71 -4.42
N LEU A 306 23.26 16.47 -4.59
CA LEU A 306 23.54 15.88 -5.89
C LEU A 306 22.34 15.06 -6.33
N LEU A 307 21.52 15.58 -7.24
CA LEU A 307 20.42 14.83 -7.82
C LEU A 307 20.98 13.67 -8.66
N MET A 308 20.56 12.46 -8.30
CA MET A 308 20.86 11.22 -9.00
C MET A 308 19.56 10.56 -9.44
N GLU A 309 19.60 9.84 -10.56
CA GLU A 309 18.44 9.10 -11.06
C GLU A 309 18.80 7.69 -11.52
N PHE A 310 17.81 6.81 -11.48
CA PHE A 310 17.77 5.57 -12.24
C PHE A 310 16.59 5.63 -13.20
N VAL A 311 16.83 5.35 -14.48
CA VAL A 311 15.78 5.32 -15.50
C VAL A 311 15.69 3.90 -16.07
N ALA A 312 14.53 3.28 -15.93
CA ALA A 312 14.26 1.99 -16.55
C ALA A 312 14.20 2.18 -18.07
N ALA A 313 15.00 1.41 -18.81
CA ALA A 313 14.99 1.48 -20.26
C ALA A 313 13.57 1.13 -20.77
N PRO A 314 12.96 1.92 -21.67
CA PRO A 314 11.69 1.53 -22.27
C PRO A 314 11.90 0.19 -22.97
N ALA A 315 11.01 -0.78 -22.71
CA ALA A 315 11.00 -2.03 -23.45
C ALA A 315 10.96 -1.68 -24.95
N ARG A 316 12.01 -2.05 -25.68
CA ARG A 316 12.03 -1.87 -27.14
C ARG A 316 10.88 -2.71 -27.68
N GLN A 317 9.81 -2.05 -28.13
CA GLN A 317 8.80 -2.71 -28.95
C GLN A 317 9.49 -3.08 -30.26
N GLY A 318 9.72 -4.38 -30.46
CA GLY A 318 10.13 -4.97 -31.72
C GLY A 318 8.92 -5.24 -32.61
#